data_AF-A0A1D6HLU9-F1
#
_entry.id   AF-A0A1D6HLU9-F1
#
_cell.length_a   1.000
_cell.length_b   1.000
_cell.length_c   1.000
_cell.angle_alpha   90.00
_cell.angle_beta   90.00
_cell.angle_gamma   90.00
#
_symmetry.space_group_name_H-M   'P 1'
#
loop_
_entity.id
_entity.type
_entity.pdbx_description
1 polymer ?
#
loop_
_entity_poly.entity_id
_entity_poly.type
_entity_poly.pdbx_seq_one_letter_code
_entity_poly.pdbx_strand_id
1 'polypeptide(L)'
;MRTRHLLLVATPLLLLLAVSSDLTAKVSARCPDPESVTLYPGKPCNRQQCKTDCASKYHGGVGVCLNPKGCYCEYCLDRPSAHAASPLRPRHD
;
A
#
# COMPACT_ATOMS: atom_id res chain seq x y z
N MET A 1 7.40 18.98 43.78
CA MET A 1 6.90 17.75 43.12
C MET A 1 6.19 18.03 41.78
N ARG A 2 6.67 18.97 40.94
CA ARG A 2 5.95 19.41 39.73
C ARG A 2 6.51 18.85 38.41
N THR A 3 7.75 18.37 38.42
CA THR A 3 8.47 17.89 37.22
C THR A 3 8.07 16.49 36.78
N ARG A 4 7.44 15.69 37.66
CA ARG A 4 7.01 14.31 37.36
C ARG A 4 5.79 14.24 36.44
N HIS A 5 4.93 15.25 36.43
CA HIS A 5 3.73 15.25 35.59
C HIS A 5 4.02 15.54 34.11
N LEU A 6 5.12 16.23 33.80
CA LEU A 6 5.50 16.52 32.40
C LEU A 6 6.04 15.28 31.68
N LEU A 7 6.69 14.36 32.40
CA LEU A 7 7.23 13.12 31.82
C LEU A 7 6.13 12.12 31.42
N LEU A 8 4.96 12.16 32.08
CA LEU A 8 3.86 11.23 31.83
C LEU A 8 3.05 11.56 30.57
N VAL A 9 3.13 12.78 30.06
CA VAL A 9 2.42 13.21 28.83
C VAL A 9 3.26 12.95 27.57
N ALA A 10 4.59 12.87 27.71
CA ALA A 10 5.50 12.62 26.58
C ALA A 10 5.40 11.18 26.04
N THR A 11 5.17 10.19 26.91
CA THR A 11 5.07 8.77 26.54
C THR A 11 3.87 8.41 25.67
N PRO A 12 2.62 8.83 25.94
CA PRO A 12 1.49 8.51 25.08
C PRO A 12 1.59 9.19 23.72
N LEU A 13 2.15 10.39 23.64
CA LEU A 13 2.32 11.11 22.38
C LEU A 13 3.33 10.40 21.45
N LEU A 14 4.45 9.91 22.01
CA LEU A 14 5.45 9.16 21.26
C LEU A 14 4.88 7.83 20.72
N LEU A 15 4.00 7.17 21.49
CA LEU A 15 3.31 5.94 21.07
C LEU A 15 2.31 6.19 19.93
N LEU A 16 1.55 7.30 20.00
CA LEU A 16 0.63 7.74 18.93
C LEU A 16 1.37 8.13 17.63
N LEU A 17 2.52 8.79 17.76
CA LEU A 17 3.39 9.16 16.63
C LEU A 17 4.00 7.91 15.96
N ALA A 18 4.38 6.90 16.74
CA ALA A 18 4.89 5.63 16.22
C ALA A 18 3.83 4.83 15.45
N VAL A 19 2.57 4.88 15.88
CA VAL A 19 1.43 4.25 15.16
C VAL A 19 1.14 4.95 13.82
N SER A 20 1.32 6.27 13.76
CA SER A 20 0.94 7.05 12.56
C SER A 20 1.98 6.98 11.45
N SER A 21 3.24 6.70 11.77
CA SER A 21 4.37 6.74 10.81
C SER A 21 4.40 5.56 9.82
N ASP A 22 3.57 4.53 10.04
CA ASP A 22 3.51 3.33 9.17
C ASP A 22 2.47 3.46 8.04
N LEU A 23 1.74 4.58 7.95
CA LEU A 23 0.57 4.71 7.07
C LEU A 23 0.83 5.25 5.66
N THR A 24 2.08 5.46 5.28
CA THR A 24 2.42 5.99 3.94
C THR A 24 3.55 5.20 3.27
N ALA A 25 3.53 3.88 3.39
CA ALA A 25 4.25 3.05 2.43
C ALA A 25 3.48 3.11 1.11
N LYS A 26 3.88 4.03 0.22
CA LYS A 26 3.43 4.07 -1.17
C LYS A 26 3.86 2.74 -1.79
N VAL A 27 2.93 1.80 -1.86
CA VAL A 27 3.15 0.58 -2.62
C VAL A 27 3.27 1.01 -4.07
N SER A 28 4.26 0.46 -4.74
CA SER A 28 4.35 0.55 -6.19
C SER A 28 4.70 -0.85 -6.61
N ALA A 29 3.76 -1.53 -7.27
CA ALA A 29 4.16 -2.62 -8.13
C ALA A 29 5.12 -2.04 -9.19
N ARG A 30 6.11 -2.83 -9.62
CA ARG A 30 7.22 -2.36 -10.49
C ARG A 30 6.80 -2.19 -11.96
N CYS A 31 5.59 -1.71 -12.21
CA CYS A 31 4.99 -1.54 -13.54
C CYS A 31 4.36 -0.15 -13.71
N PRO A 32 4.21 0.32 -14.96
CA PRO A 32 3.72 1.67 -15.25
C PRO A 32 2.25 1.90 -14.88
N ASP A 33 1.43 0.85 -14.85
CA ASP A 33 -0.01 0.94 -14.58
C ASP A 33 -0.43 -0.25 -13.70
N PRO A 34 -0.22 -0.15 -12.37
CA PRO A 34 -0.56 -1.22 -11.44
C PRO A 34 -2.07 -1.25 -11.17
N GLU A 35 -2.64 -2.46 -11.17
CA GLU A 35 -3.97 -2.70 -10.66
C GLU A 35 -3.94 -2.87 -9.14
N SER A 36 -5.07 -2.61 -8.50
CA SER A 36 -5.19 -2.76 -7.05
C SER A 36 -6.44 -3.52 -6.63
N VAL A 37 -6.33 -4.22 -5.49
CA VAL A 37 -7.42 -5.00 -4.91
C VAL A 37 -7.28 -5.04 -3.40
N THR A 38 -8.41 -5.03 -2.68
CA THR A 38 -8.42 -5.18 -1.22
C THR A 38 -8.76 -6.62 -0.84
N LEU A 39 -7.81 -7.32 -0.26
CA LEU A 39 -7.99 -8.63 0.37
C LEU A 39 -8.50 -8.45 1.81
N TYR A 40 -9.43 -9.32 2.22
CA TYR A 40 -9.99 -9.35 3.57
C TYR A 40 -10.59 -7.99 4.03
N PRO A 41 -11.54 -7.41 3.27
CA PRO A 41 -12.11 -6.11 3.60
C PRO A 41 -12.76 -6.12 4.98
N GLY A 42 -12.45 -5.10 5.79
CA GLY A 42 -12.99 -4.95 7.15
C GLY A 42 -12.49 -5.98 8.17
N LYS A 43 -11.48 -6.79 7.84
CA LYS A 43 -10.83 -7.72 8.77
C LYS A 43 -9.50 -7.14 9.29
N PRO A 44 -9.06 -7.52 10.51
CA PRO A 44 -7.72 -7.18 10.98
C PRO A 44 -6.66 -7.64 9.97
N CYS A 45 -5.78 -6.73 9.56
CA CYS A 45 -4.77 -7.06 8.57
C CYS A 45 -3.48 -7.56 9.23
N ASN A 46 -3.06 -8.78 8.87
CA ASN A 46 -1.74 -9.31 9.22
C ASN A 46 -0.73 -8.93 8.12
N ARG A 47 0.31 -8.16 8.48
CA ARG A 47 1.30 -7.64 7.52
C ARG A 47 2.02 -8.75 6.74
N GLN A 48 2.40 -9.83 7.41
CA GLN A 48 3.14 -10.92 6.77
C GLN A 48 2.21 -11.71 5.84
N GLN A 49 1.01 -12.03 6.31
CA GLN A 49 -0.02 -12.71 5.51
C GLN A 49 -0.37 -11.89 4.27
N CYS A 50 -0.56 -10.57 4.42
CA CYS A 50 -0.90 -9.68 3.34
C CYS A 50 0.16 -9.67 2.22
N LYS A 51 1.44 -9.58 2.60
CA LYS A 51 2.56 -9.66 1.65
C LYS A 51 2.60 -11.00 0.93
N THR A 52 2.51 -12.11 1.67
CA THR A 52 2.57 -13.45 1.10
C THR A 52 1.39 -13.72 0.17
N ASP A 53 0.17 -13.41 0.60
CA ASP A 53 -1.05 -13.65 -0.18
C ASP A 53 -1.09 -12.81 -1.45
N CYS A 54 -0.70 -11.53 -1.35
CA CYS A 54 -0.66 -10.65 -2.52
C CYS A 54 0.38 -11.15 -3.54
N ALA A 55 1.60 -11.48 -3.10
CA ALA A 55 2.63 -12.01 -3.98
C ALA A 55 2.24 -13.35 -4.60
N SER A 56 1.59 -14.23 -3.84
CA SER A 56 1.17 -15.55 -4.32
C SER A 56 -0.02 -15.49 -5.28
N LYS A 57 -1.03 -14.64 -5.01
CA LYS A 57 -2.25 -14.55 -5.83
C LYS A 57 -2.04 -13.75 -7.11
N TYR A 58 -1.14 -12.76 -7.08
CA TYR A 58 -0.95 -11.81 -8.18
C TYR A 58 0.49 -11.78 -8.68
N HIS A 59 1.11 -12.97 -8.81
CA HIS A 59 2.39 -13.17 -9.51
C HIS A 59 3.50 -12.16 -9.13
N GLY A 60 3.71 -11.97 -7.82
CA GLY A 60 4.69 -11.00 -7.31
C GLY A 60 4.12 -9.63 -6.97
N GLY A 61 2.78 -9.51 -6.89
CA GLY A 61 2.12 -8.34 -6.32
C GLY A 61 2.62 -7.97 -4.92
N VAL A 62 2.46 -6.70 -4.55
CA VAL A 62 2.95 -6.14 -3.29
C VAL A 62 1.76 -5.81 -2.38
N GLY A 63 1.71 -6.48 -1.22
CA GLY A 63 0.65 -6.31 -0.23
C GLY A 63 1.04 -5.38 0.92
N VAL A 64 0.15 -4.45 1.29
CA VAL A 64 0.25 -3.57 2.46
C VAL A 64 -1.02 -3.62 3.29
N CYS A 65 -0.87 -3.58 4.61
CA CYS A 65 -2.00 -3.44 5.50
C CYS A 65 -2.44 -1.99 5.61
N LEU A 66 -3.67 -1.70 5.17
CA LEU A 66 -4.33 -0.43 5.40
C LEU A 66 -5.44 -0.67 6.42
N ASN A 67 -5.17 -0.47 7.70
CA ASN A 67 -6.19 -0.61 8.73
C ASN A 67 -7.13 0.61 8.72
N PRO A 68 -8.45 0.44 8.88
CA PRO A 68 -9.22 -0.81 9.03
C PRO A 68 -9.71 -1.41 7.69
N LYS A 69 -9.24 -0.91 6.54
CA LYS A 69 -9.73 -1.28 5.21
C LYS A 69 -9.38 -2.72 4.81
N GLY A 70 -8.29 -3.28 5.32
CA GLY A 70 -7.84 -4.65 5.03
C GLY A 70 -6.43 -4.68 4.44
N CYS A 71 -6.11 -5.74 3.69
CA CYS A 71 -4.85 -5.87 2.95
C CYS A 71 -5.01 -5.29 1.54
N TYR A 72 -4.39 -4.17 1.27
CA TYR A 72 -4.35 -3.56 -0.05
C TYR A 72 -3.19 -4.15 -0.85
N CYS A 73 -3.49 -4.71 -2.01
CA CYS A 73 -2.55 -5.41 -2.85
C CYS A 73 -2.47 -4.71 -4.21
N GLU A 74 -1.27 -4.32 -4.60
CA GLU A 74 -1.02 -3.79 -5.95
C GLU A 74 -0.25 -4.80 -6.77
N TYR A 75 -0.64 -4.97 -8.02
CA TYR A 75 -0.04 -5.95 -8.92
C TYR A 75 -0.08 -5.46 -10.35
N CYS A 76 0.76 -6.08 -11.18
CA CYS A 76 0.83 -5.78 -12.59
C CYS A 76 -0.04 -6.78 -13.34
N LEU A 77 -0.91 -6.31 -14.22
CA LEU A 77 -1.48 -7.18 -15.23
C LEU A 77 -0.41 -7.44 -16.29
N ASP A 78 -0.37 -8.66 -16.83
CA ASP A 78 0.35 -8.99 -18.07
C ASP A 78 -0.36 -8.37 -19.29
N ARG A 79 -0.78 -7.11 -19.18
CA ARG A 79 -1.35 -6.35 -20.29
C ARG A 79 -0.20 -5.68 -21.04
N PRO A 80 -0.15 -5.79 -22.38
CA PRO A 80 0.77 -4.98 -23.15
C PRO A 80 0.47 -3.52 -22.81
N SER A 81 1.45 -2.85 -22.20
CA SER A 81 1.33 -1.49 -21.69
C SER A 81 0.56 -0.62 -22.68
N ALA A 82 -0.61 -0.11 -22.30
CA ALA A 82 -1.40 0.78 -23.14
C ALA A 82 -0.64 2.08 -23.50
N HIS A 83 0.51 2.32 -22.87
CA HIS A 83 1.51 3.31 -23.25
C HIS A 83 2.23 3.04 -24.59
N ALA A 84 2.05 1.88 -25.22
CA ALA A 84 2.43 1.67 -26.62
C ALA A 84 1.28 1.97 -27.61
N ALA A 85 0.07 2.29 -27.13
CA ALA A 85 -1.15 2.33 -27.94
C ALA A 85 -1.86 3.70 -27.99
N SER A 86 -1.13 4.81 -27.81
CA SER A 86 -1.65 6.17 -28.02
C SER A 86 -0.77 6.99 -28.98
N PRO A 87 -1.37 7.83 -29.85
CA PRO A 87 -1.37 7.57 -31.29
C PRO A 87 -0.68 8.68 -32.09
N LEU A 88 0.23 8.31 -33.00
CA LEU A 88 0.71 9.23 -34.04
C LEU A 88 0.66 8.54 -35.41
N ARG A 89 -0.54 8.47 -35.98
CA ARG A 89 -0.69 8.43 -37.43
C ARG A 89 -0.81 9.88 -37.92
N PRO A 90 0.17 10.44 -38.64
CA PRO A 90 -0.16 11.35 -39.72
C PRO A 90 -0.65 10.49 -40.88
N ARG A 91 -1.96 10.54 -41.16
CA ARG A 91 -2.41 10.34 -42.53
C ARG A 91 -1.90 11.54 -43.32
N HIS A 92 -1.05 11.31 -44.31
CA HIS A 92 -0.91 12.24 -45.42
C HIS A 92 -0.76 11.42 -46.69
N ASP A 93 -1.60 11.79 -47.66
CA ASP A 93 -1.72 11.42 -49.07
C ASP A 93 -0.74 10.40 -49.67
#